data_AF-A0A7V9Z883-F1
#
_entry.id   AF-A0A7V9Z883-F1
#
_cell.length_a   1.000
_cell.length_b   1.000
_cell.length_c   1.000
_cell.angle_alpha   90.00
_cell.angle_beta   90.00
_cell.angle_gamma   90.00
#
_symmetry.space_group_name_H-M   'P 1'
#
loop_
_entity.id
_entity.type
_entity.pdbx_description
1 polymer ?
#
loop_
_entity_poly.entity_id
_entity_poly.type
_entity_poly.pdbx_seq_one_letter_code
_entity_poly.pdbx_strand_id
1 'polypeptide(L)'
;MLFRQAIDEFVLYLQIEKNYSLNTVDGYAYDLRCFENFLIQHGYSVQLNDITKTHVRRFIQYQITKENVKPRTIYRRISCLKSFSKYCVKENLIDNDFMIGIDTPKTDSKLPTYMYVFV
;
A
#
# COMPACT_ATOMS: atom_id res chain seq x y z
N MET A 1 -9.78 -15.26 -0.07
CA MET A 1 -9.25 -14.54 1.11
C MET A 1 -9.64 -13.07 0.97
N LEU A 2 -10.12 -12.45 2.04
CA LEU A 2 -10.45 -11.02 2.03
C LEU A 2 -9.17 -10.18 2.09
N PHE A 3 -9.23 -8.99 1.48
CA PHE A 3 -8.13 -8.01 1.50
C PHE A 3 -7.70 -7.68 2.94
N ARG A 4 -8.66 -7.50 3.85
CA ARG A 4 -8.40 -7.26 5.28
C ARG A 4 -7.51 -8.32 5.92
N GLN A 5 -7.81 -9.59 5.66
CA GLN A 5 -7.08 -10.71 6.25
C GLN A 5 -5.63 -10.71 5.76
N ALA A 6 -5.41 -10.39 4.49
CA ALA A 6 -4.08 -10.29 3.92
C ALA A 6 -3.29 -9.10 4.49
N ILE A 7 -3.95 -7.97 4.80
CA ILE A 7 -3.32 -6.85 5.51
C ILE A 7 -2.81 -7.33 6.87
N ASP A 8 -3.64 -8.07 7.62
CA ASP A 8 -3.28 -8.51 8.98
C ASP A 8 -2.09 -9.48 8.94
N GLU A 9 -2.06 -10.42 7.98
CA GLU A 9 -0.91 -11.32 7.75
C GLU A 9 0.36 -10.55 7.34
N PHE A 10 0.22 -9.57 6.44
CA PHE A 10 1.34 -8.75 6.00
C PHE A 10 1.92 -7.88 7.14
N VAL A 11 1.06 -7.31 7.97
CA VAL A 11 1.46 -6.54 9.15
C VAL A 11 2.23 -7.41 10.14
N LEU A 12 1.74 -8.64 10.37
CA LEU A 12 2.43 -9.62 11.20
C LEU A 12 3.81 -9.98 10.62
N TYR A 13 3.89 -10.20 9.31
CA TYR A 13 5.14 -10.42 8.58
C TYR A 13 6.12 -9.26 8.75
N LEU A 14 5.66 -8.01 8.59
CA LEU A 14 6.51 -6.83 8.78
C LEU A 14 7.05 -6.73 10.22
N GLN A 15 6.22 -7.04 11.20
CA GLN A 15 6.59 -6.95 12.61
C GLN A 15 7.56 -8.07 13.01
N ILE A 16 7.24 -9.32 12.67
CA ILE A 16 7.99 -10.48 13.17
C ILE A 16 9.20 -10.78 12.29
N GLU A 17 9.00 -10.89 10.98
CA GLU A 17 10.08 -11.34 10.08
C GLU A 17 10.97 -10.19 9.63
N LYS A 18 10.41 -8.98 9.43
CA LYS A 18 11.19 -7.79 9.04
C LYS A 18 11.63 -6.94 10.22
N ASN A 19 11.14 -7.23 11.43
CA ASN A 19 11.47 -6.51 12.66
C ASN A 19 11.29 -4.99 12.52
N TYR A 20 10.22 -4.57 11.81
CA TYR A 20 9.90 -3.16 11.67
C TYR A 20 9.32 -2.59 12.97
N SER A 21 9.61 -1.32 13.24
CA SER A 21 9.04 -0.63 14.39
C SER A 21 7.51 -0.56 14.29
N LEU A 22 6.82 -0.56 15.43
CA LEU A 22 5.35 -0.48 15.49
C LEU A 22 4.81 0.71 14.69
N ASN A 23 5.44 1.89 14.81
CA ASN A 23 5.07 3.07 14.03
C ASN A 23 5.14 2.84 12.52
N THR A 24 6.13 2.08 12.06
CA THR A 24 6.27 1.75 10.63
C THR A 24 5.14 0.81 10.23
N VAL A 25 4.92 -0.25 11.01
CA VAL A 25 3.86 -1.24 10.79
C VAL A 25 2.47 -0.58 10.74
N ASP A 26 2.16 0.30 11.69
CA ASP A 26 0.92 1.06 11.72
C ASP A 26 0.75 1.96 10.50
N GLY A 27 1.84 2.56 10.01
CA GLY A 27 1.86 3.35 8.78
C GLY A 27 1.50 2.54 7.54
N TYR A 28 1.97 1.29 7.44
CA TYR A 28 1.58 0.37 6.36
C TYR A 28 0.11 -0.06 6.51
N ALA A 29 -0.30 -0.46 7.73
CA ALA A 29 -1.67 -0.88 8.00
C ALA A 29 -2.67 0.23 7.65
N TYR A 30 -2.40 1.46 8.07
CA TYR A 30 -3.23 2.62 7.76
C TYR A 30 -3.38 2.85 6.26
N ASP A 31 -2.28 2.83 5.50
CA ASP A 31 -2.31 3.06 4.06
C ASP A 31 -3.10 2.00 3.30
N LEU A 32 -2.95 0.73 3.68
CA LEU A 32 -3.71 -0.37 3.08
C LEU A 32 -5.19 -0.27 3.44
N ARG A 33 -5.53 0.12 4.68
CA ARG A 33 -6.92 0.37 5.08
C ARG A 33 -7.54 1.54 4.33
N CYS A 34 -6.77 2.58 3.98
CA CYS A 34 -7.27 3.66 3.12
C CYS A 34 -7.66 3.15 1.73
N PHE A 35 -6.87 2.22 1.16
CA PHE A 35 -7.21 1.61 -0.12
C PHE A 35 -8.43 0.70 -0.01
N GLU A 36 -8.51 -0.15 1.03
CA GLU A 36 -9.69 -0.97 1.32
C GLU A 36 -10.96 -0.12 1.45
N ASN A 37 -10.91 0.97 2.23
CA ASN A 37 -12.04 1.87 2.39
C ASN A 37 -12.47 2.49 1.06
N PHE A 38 -11.51 2.86 0.20
CA PHE A 38 -11.83 3.34 -1.14
C PHE A 38 -12.57 2.27 -1.96
N LEU A 39 -12.15 1.00 -1.90
CA LEU A 39 -12.82 -0.09 -2.59
C LEU A 39 -14.28 -0.23 -2.15
N ILE A 40 -14.50 -0.25 -0.82
CA ILE A 40 -15.84 -0.38 -0.21
C ILE A 40 -16.73 0.81 -0.62
N GLN A 41 -16.23 2.04 -0.49
CA GLN A 41 -17.00 3.26 -0.81
C GLN A 41 -17.44 3.33 -2.27
N HIS A 42 -16.71 2.69 -3.18
CA HIS A 42 -17.00 2.69 -4.60
C HIS A 42 -17.65 1.38 -5.08
N GLY A 43 -18.04 0.49 -4.16
CA GLY A 43 -18.73 -0.76 -4.47
C GLY A 43 -17.87 -1.81 -5.18
N TYR A 44 -16.54 -1.73 -5.06
CA TYR A 44 -15.64 -2.75 -5.60
C TYR A 44 -15.55 -3.96 -4.65
N SER A 45 -15.23 -5.12 -5.22
CA SER A 45 -14.93 -6.32 -4.43
C SER A 45 -13.71 -6.09 -3.54
N VAL A 46 -13.79 -6.60 -2.31
CA VAL A 46 -12.68 -6.65 -1.34
C VAL A 46 -12.07 -8.05 -1.23
N GLN A 47 -12.39 -8.95 -2.17
CA GLN A 47 -11.63 -10.19 -2.33
C GLN A 47 -10.23 -9.86 -2.85
N LEU A 48 -9.21 -10.45 -2.24
CA LEU A 48 -7.81 -10.16 -2.59
C LEU A 48 -7.52 -10.47 -4.07
N ASN A 49 -8.07 -11.56 -4.60
CA ASN A 49 -7.90 -11.97 -6.01
C ASN A 49 -8.60 -11.06 -7.02
N ASP A 50 -9.55 -10.24 -6.57
CA ASP A 50 -10.28 -9.32 -7.45
C ASP A 50 -9.55 -7.96 -7.57
N ILE A 51 -8.46 -7.75 -6.82
CA ILE A 51 -7.70 -6.51 -6.86
C ILE A 51 -6.90 -6.41 -8.15
N THR A 52 -7.09 -5.30 -8.88
CA THR A 52 -6.44 -5.06 -10.16
C THR A 52 -5.69 -3.73 -10.16
N LYS A 53 -4.76 -3.59 -11.11
CA LYS A 53 -4.08 -2.31 -11.41
C LYS A 53 -5.06 -1.16 -11.68
N THR A 54 -6.27 -1.47 -12.20
CA THR A 54 -7.30 -0.46 -12.46
C THR A 54 -7.87 0.11 -11.17
N HIS A 55 -8.09 -0.73 -10.15
CA HIS A 55 -8.53 -0.27 -8.83
C HIS A 55 -7.50 0.68 -8.21
N VAL A 56 -6.21 0.35 -8.32
CA VAL A 56 -5.10 1.21 -7.84
C VAL A 56 -5.07 2.55 -8.56
N ARG A 57 -5.17 2.58 -9.91
CA ARG A 57 -5.19 3.83 -10.67
C ARG A 57 -6.37 4.73 -10.28
N ARG A 58 -7.55 4.13 -10.12
CA ARG A 58 -8.76 4.85 -9.68
C ARG A 58 -8.61 5.40 -8.27
N PHE A 59 -8.01 4.64 -7.36
CA PHE A 59 -7.69 5.11 -6.01
C PHE A 59 -6.79 6.34 -6.04
N ILE A 60 -5.65 6.27 -6.76
CA ILE A 60 -4.71 7.40 -6.87
C ILE A 60 -5.43 8.61 -7.47
N GLN A 61 -6.21 8.43 -8.53
CA GLN A 61 -6.96 9.52 -9.16
C GLN A 61 -7.99 10.14 -8.20
N TYR A 62 -8.70 9.32 -7.43
CA TYR A 62 -9.64 9.78 -6.41
C TYR A 62 -8.94 10.60 -5.33
N GLN A 63 -7.78 10.15 -4.85
CA GLN A 63 -6.99 10.88 -3.84
C GLN A 63 -6.53 12.25 -4.32
N ILE A 64 -6.16 12.36 -5.61
CA ILE A 64 -5.74 13.63 -6.22
C ILE A 64 -6.94 14.55 -6.42
N THR A 65 -8.02 14.03 -7.01
CA THR A 65 -9.10 14.86 -7.55
C THR A 65 -10.22 15.15 -6.57
N LYS A 66 -10.42 14.29 -5.56
CA LYS A 66 -11.54 14.38 -4.60
C LYS A 66 -11.07 14.65 -3.18
N GLU A 67 -9.97 14.04 -2.74
CA GLU A 67 -9.47 14.19 -1.38
C GLU A 67 -8.35 15.23 -1.22
N ASN A 68 -7.80 15.73 -2.34
CA ASN A 68 -6.68 16.68 -2.37
C ASN A 68 -5.48 16.23 -1.51
N VAL A 69 -5.19 14.92 -1.55
CA VAL A 69 -4.12 14.31 -0.76
C VAL A 69 -2.77 14.82 -1.26
N LYS A 70 -1.90 15.21 -0.32
CA LYS A 70 -0.56 15.71 -0.65
C LYS A 70 0.24 14.65 -1.43
N PRO A 71 1.06 15.05 -2.43
CA PRO A 71 1.85 14.11 -3.24
C PRO A 71 2.70 13.15 -2.39
N ARG A 72 3.37 13.64 -1.34
CA ARG A 72 4.17 12.81 -0.41
C ARG A 72 3.38 11.63 0.17
N THR A 73 2.11 11.83 0.52
CA THR A 73 1.25 10.77 1.05
C THR A 73 0.88 9.78 -0.04
N ILE A 74 0.59 10.24 -1.26
CA ILE A 74 0.32 9.38 -2.42
C ILE A 74 1.52 8.47 -2.70
N TYR A 75 2.75 9.01 -2.69
CA TYR A 75 3.96 8.20 -2.87
C TYR A 75 4.13 7.13 -1.82
N ARG A 76 3.92 7.49 -0.55
CA ARG A 76 4.00 6.55 0.56
C ARG A 76 2.98 5.41 0.38
N ARG A 77 1.73 5.74 0.00
CA ARG A 77 0.67 4.76 -0.27
C ARG A 77 0.99 3.85 -1.46
N ILE A 78 1.54 4.39 -2.55
CA ILE A 78 1.99 3.59 -3.71
C ILE A 78 3.10 2.62 -3.30
N SER A 79 4.12 3.10 -2.58
CA SER A 79 5.19 2.24 -2.07
C SER A 79 4.66 1.16 -1.13
N CYS A 80 3.71 1.50 -0.26
CA CYS A 80 3.04 0.57 0.63
C CYS A 80 2.32 -0.55 -0.16
N LEU A 81 1.46 -0.18 -1.12
CA LEU A 81 0.75 -1.14 -1.98
C LEU A 81 1.71 -2.02 -2.79
N LYS A 82 2.84 -1.48 -3.25
CA LYS A 82 3.87 -2.24 -3.98
C LYS A 82 4.53 -3.29 -3.11
N SER A 83 4.91 -2.95 -1.88
CA SER A 83 5.46 -3.92 -0.92
C SER A 83 4.43 -5.00 -0.56
N PHE A 84 3.18 -4.61 -0.34
CA PHE A 84 2.09 -5.52 -0.01
C PHE A 84 1.78 -6.50 -1.15
N SER A 85 1.63 -6.01 -2.39
CA SER A 85 1.38 -6.86 -3.56
C SER A 85 2.48 -7.90 -3.77
N LYS A 86 3.74 -7.49 -3.63
CA LYS A 86 4.89 -8.41 -3.71
C LYS A 86 4.88 -9.46 -2.61
N TYR A 87 4.50 -9.07 -1.38
CA TYR A 87 4.31 -10.02 -0.29
C TYR A 87 3.21 -11.03 -0.62
N CYS A 88 2.05 -10.59 -1.10
CA CYS A 88 0.96 -11.49 -1.48
C CYS A 88 1.38 -12.49 -2.56
N VAL A 89 2.18 -12.08 -3.54
CA VAL A 89 2.75 -13.02 -4.54
C VAL A 89 3.74 -13.98 -3.89
N LYS A 90 4.65 -13.49 -3.03
CA LYS A 90 5.66 -14.31 -2.34
C LYS A 90 5.01 -15.42 -1.49
N GLU A 91 3.90 -15.11 -0.83
CA GLU A 91 3.15 -16.03 0.02
C GLU A 91 2.08 -16.83 -0.75
N ASN A 92 2.06 -16.74 -2.10
CA ASN A 92 1.08 -17.40 -2.98
C ASN A 92 -0.38 -17.08 -2.65
N LEU A 93 -0.66 -15.89 -2.11
CA LEU A 93 -2.01 -15.40 -1.83
C LEU A 93 -2.71 -14.88 -3.11
N ILE A 94 -1.92 -14.43 -4.09
CA ILE A 94 -2.35 -14.01 -5.42
C ILE A 94 -1.33 -14.49 -6.46
N ASP A 95 -1.80 -14.74 -7.70
CA ASP A 95 -0.92 -15.21 -8.78
C ASP A 95 -0.09 -14.09 -9.41
N ASN A 96 -0.58 -12.85 -9.39
CA ASN A 96 -0.01 -11.73 -10.13
C ASN A 96 0.08 -10.45 -9.29
N ASP A 97 1.22 -9.76 -9.39
CA ASP A 97 1.42 -8.47 -8.74
C ASP A 97 0.55 -7.38 -9.40
N PHE A 98 -0.48 -6.91 -8.68
CA PHE A 98 -1.42 -5.89 -9.15
C PHE A 98 -0.83 -4.47 -9.24
N MET A 99 0.41 -4.28 -8.78
CA MET A 99 1.17 -3.04 -8.87
C MET A 99 2.14 -2.99 -10.06
N ILE A 100 2.22 -4.05 -10.88
CA ILE A 100 3.04 -4.05 -12.10
C ILE A 100 2.58 -2.92 -13.05
N GLY A 101 3.54 -2.10 -13.49
CA GLY A 101 3.29 -0.98 -14.41
C GLY A 101 2.54 0.20 -13.76
N ILE A 102 2.48 0.24 -12.42
CA ILE A 102 2.10 1.45 -11.68
C ILE A 102 3.38 2.21 -11.34
N ASP A 103 3.63 3.27 -12.10
CA ASP A 103 4.70 4.20 -11.80
C ASP A 103 4.25 5.22 -10.76
N THR A 104 5.14 5.54 -9.83
CA THR A 104 4.99 6.73 -9.00
C THR A 104 5.11 7.95 -9.90
N PRO A 105 4.19 8.93 -9.85
CA PRO A 105 4.45 10.22 -10.48
C PRO A 105 5.83 10.74 -10.03
N LYS A 106 6.61 11.37 -10.91
CA LYS A 106 7.91 11.90 -10.48
C LYS A 106 7.65 13.18 -9.70
N THR A 107 7.63 13.15 -8.38
CA THR A 107 8.00 14.35 -7.61
C THR A 107 9.50 14.42 -7.58
N ASP A 108 10.05 15.56 -7.97
CA ASP A 108 11.41 15.96 -7.67
C ASP A 108 11.77 15.55 -6.24
N SER A 109 12.69 14.60 -6.14
CA SER A 109 13.21 14.08 -4.89
C SER A 109 14.07 15.13 -4.22
N LYS A 110 13.47 16.01 -3.42
CA LYS A 110 14.18 16.50 -2.24
C LYS A 110 13.98 15.47 -1.14
N LEU A 111 14.94 14.55 -1.07
CA LEU A 111 15.13 13.65 0.06
C LEU A 111 15.09 14.48 1.34
N PRO A 112 14.19 14.21 2.31
CA PRO A 112 14.40 14.68 3.67
C PRO A 112 15.50 13.79 4.25
N THR A 113 16.70 14.35 4.38
CA THR A 113 17.77 13.79 5.20
C THR A 113 17.25 13.64 6.62
N TYR A 114 16.97 12.41 7.04
CA TYR A 114 16.94 12.09 8.47
C TYR A 114 17.88 10.94 8.73
N MET A 115 19.03 11.34 9.26
CA MET A 115 20.07 10.55 9.88
C MET A 115 19.60 10.23 11.31
N TYR A 116 19.58 8.96 11.69
CA TYR A 116 19.93 8.55 13.06
C TYR A 116 20.64 7.20 12.99
N VAL A 117 21.96 7.29 13.08
CA VAL A 117 22.83 6.23 13.58
C VAL A 117 22.51 6.06 15.06
N PHE A 118 22.28 4.84 15.51
CA PHE A 118 22.49 4.50 16.91
C PHE A 118 23.55 3.41 16.97
N VAL A 119 24.58 3.76 17.73
CA VAL A 119 25.78 2.99 18.10
C VAL A 119 25.39 1.79 18.94
#